data_AF-T0I4E5-F1
#
_entry.id   AF-T0I4E5-F1
#
_cell.length_a   1.000
_cell.length_b   1.000
_cell.length_c   1.000
_cell.angle_alpha   90.00
_cell.angle_beta   90.00
_cell.angle_gamma   90.00
#
_symmetry.space_group_name_H-M   'P 1'
#
loop_
_entity.id
_entity.type
_entity.pdbx_description
1 polymer ?
#
loop_
_entity_poly.entity_id
_entity_poly.type
_entity_poly.pdbx_seq_one_letter_code
_entity_poly.pdbx_strand_id
1 'polypeptide(L)'
;MRIDYDLTPRSFGRAALYGRISTALNSPASPEAAAGIGWQPARAVPVTLAAERRIALGKGARDASALLVTGGFGPAQLLPGLQAEAYAQGGMVGFQARDLFADGKMSLLSPVRNTPLKLGGSISGGAQPAVERLDIGPEVRLRLPLPRIAARMSLEWRERVAGRAAPGSGLAMTLGADF
;
A
#
# COMPACT_ATOMS: atom_id res chain seq x y z
N MET A 1 8.57 5.63 -4.92
CA MET A 1 8.04 5.95 -6.27
C MET A 1 7.85 4.65 -7.04
N ARG A 2 6.79 4.54 -7.86
CA ARG A 2 6.54 3.42 -8.76
C ARG A 2 6.05 3.94 -10.11
N ILE A 3 6.47 3.31 -11.19
CA ILE A 3 6.04 3.59 -12.57
C ILE A 3 5.58 2.27 -13.18
N ASP A 4 4.44 2.28 -13.86
CA ASP A 4 3.86 1.12 -14.53
C ASP A 4 3.62 1.44 -16.01
N TYR A 5 3.89 0.47 -16.89
CA TYR A 5 3.62 0.52 -18.33
C TYR A 5 2.72 -0.64 -18.73
N ASP A 6 1.49 -0.34 -19.16
CA ASP A 6 0.50 -1.34 -19.60
C ASP A 6 0.87 -1.88 -20.99
N LEU A 7 1.23 -3.16 -21.05
CA LEU A 7 1.59 -3.87 -22.27
C LEU A 7 0.37 -4.31 -23.08
N THR A 8 -0.80 -4.42 -22.45
CA THR A 8 -2.01 -4.99 -23.07
C THR A 8 -3.23 -4.08 -22.92
N PRO A 9 -3.16 -2.78 -23.30
CA PRO A 9 -4.19 -1.78 -23.01
C PRO A 9 -5.56 -2.10 -23.61
N ARG A 10 -5.60 -2.87 -24.72
CA ARG A 10 -6.84 -3.25 -25.43
C ARG A 10 -7.34 -4.67 -25.10
N SER A 11 -6.70 -5.36 -24.16
CA SER A 11 -7.07 -6.72 -23.77
C SER A 11 -8.01 -6.73 -22.56
N PHE A 12 -8.73 -7.85 -22.40
CA PHE A 12 -9.61 -8.12 -21.26
C PHE A 12 -8.85 -8.11 -19.92
N GLY A 13 -7.63 -8.66 -19.91
CA GLY A 13 -6.67 -8.57 -18.81
C GLY A 13 -5.65 -7.45 -19.00
N ARG A 14 -4.86 -7.20 -17.96
CA ARG A 14 -3.75 -6.23 -17.97
C ARG A 14 -2.44 -6.92 -17.60
N ALA A 15 -1.48 -6.92 -18.52
CA ALA A 15 -0.09 -7.19 -18.20
C ALA A 15 0.67 -5.86 -18.19
N ALA A 16 1.51 -5.63 -17.19
CA ALA A 16 2.27 -4.39 -17.08
C ALA A 16 3.72 -4.67 -16.65
N LEU A 17 4.65 -3.90 -17.21
CA LEU A 17 5.99 -3.78 -16.64
C LEU A 17 5.97 -2.67 -15.61
N TYR A 18 6.71 -2.82 -14.52
CA TYR A 18 6.84 -1.76 -13.55
C TYR A 18 8.23 -1.67 -12.94
N GLY A 19 8.58 -0.45 -12.52
CA GLY A 19 9.78 -0.15 -11.76
C GLY A 19 9.41 0.63 -10.49
N ARG A 20 10.06 0.34 -9.37
CA ARG A 20 9.89 1.11 -8.13
C ARG A 20 11.22 1.39 -7.45
N ILE A 21 11.28 2.52 -6.75
CA ILE A 21 12.38 2.88 -5.86
C ILE A 21 11.78 3.30 -4.52
N SER A 22 12.35 2.77 -3.44
CA SER A 22 11.91 3.01 -2.07
C SER A 22 13.10 3.12 -1.12
N THR A 23 12.93 3.91 -0.07
CA THR A 23 13.87 3.99 1.05
C THR A 23 13.06 4.04 2.34
N ALA A 24 13.56 3.40 3.37
CA ALA A 24 13.00 3.53 4.70
C ALA A 24 13.51 4.82 5.36
N LEU A 25 12.69 5.41 6.23
CA LEU A 25 13.02 6.64 6.98
C LEU A 25 13.76 6.33 8.30
N ASN A 26 14.30 5.12 8.45
CA ASN A 26 15.07 4.68 9.60
C ASN A 26 16.58 4.60 9.26
N SER A 27 17.40 4.30 10.26
CA SER A 27 18.83 4.04 10.08
C SER A 27 19.12 2.56 10.32
N PRO A 28 19.67 1.81 9.35
CA PRO A 28 20.03 2.24 8.00
C PRO A 28 18.80 2.40 7.07
N ALA A 29 18.86 3.37 6.16
CA ALA A 29 17.76 3.76 5.27
C ALA A 29 17.31 2.67 4.28
N SER A 30 18.09 1.59 4.12
CA SER A 30 17.73 0.40 3.33
C SER A 30 17.16 0.74 1.94
N PRO A 31 17.85 1.54 1.12
CA PRO A 31 17.34 1.95 -0.18
C PRO A 31 17.32 0.77 -1.16
N GLU A 32 16.24 0.66 -1.91
CA GLU A 32 15.96 -0.47 -2.80
C GLU A 32 15.31 0.00 -4.09
N ALA A 33 15.75 -0.58 -5.21
CA ALA A 33 15.03 -0.56 -6.49
C ALA A 33 14.36 -1.91 -6.72
N ALA A 34 13.26 -1.94 -7.45
CA ALA A 34 12.72 -3.18 -7.99
C ALA A 34 12.21 -3.00 -9.41
N ALA A 35 12.34 -4.05 -10.22
CA ALA A 35 11.76 -4.15 -11.55
C ALA A 35 10.93 -5.42 -11.62
N GLY A 36 9.73 -5.35 -12.19
CA GLY A 36 8.81 -6.48 -12.18
C GLY A 36 7.78 -6.46 -13.29
N ILE A 37 7.03 -7.55 -13.34
CA ILE A 37 5.89 -7.75 -14.23
C ILE A 37 4.67 -7.99 -13.36
N GLY A 38 3.58 -7.27 -13.64
CA GLY A 38 2.27 -7.47 -13.03
C GLY A 38 1.29 -8.03 -14.04
N TRP A 39 0.41 -8.92 -13.59
CA TRP A 39 -0.68 -9.49 -14.36
C TRP A 39 -1.98 -9.41 -13.57
N GLN A 40 -2.96 -8.75 -14.16
CA GLN A 40 -4.33 -8.67 -13.70
C GLN A 40 -5.19 -9.51 -14.66
N PRO A 41 -5.79 -10.63 -14.20
CA PRO A 41 -6.50 -11.57 -15.08
C PRO A 41 -7.63 -10.94 -15.88
N ALA A 42 -8.36 -10.02 -15.23
CA ALA A 42 -9.43 -9.24 -15.82
C ALA A 42 -9.40 -7.82 -15.25
N ARG A 43 -9.58 -6.80 -16.08
CA ARG A 43 -9.59 -5.40 -15.61
C ARG A 43 -10.68 -5.11 -14.57
N ALA A 44 -11.76 -5.90 -14.58
CA ALA A 44 -12.84 -5.84 -13.59
C ALA A 44 -12.48 -6.50 -12.24
N VAL A 45 -11.49 -7.40 -12.21
CA VAL A 45 -11.06 -8.07 -10.98
C VAL A 45 -9.90 -7.27 -10.39
N PRO A 46 -10.05 -6.65 -9.21
CA PRO A 46 -9.03 -5.76 -8.66
C PRO A 46 -7.94 -6.55 -7.93
N VAL A 47 -7.39 -7.58 -8.60
CA VAL A 47 -6.34 -8.45 -8.10
C VAL A 47 -5.23 -8.52 -9.13
N THR A 48 -4.01 -8.20 -8.72
CA THR A 48 -2.80 -8.27 -9.53
C THR A 48 -1.85 -9.29 -8.93
N LEU A 49 -1.38 -10.21 -9.76
CA LEU A 49 -0.25 -11.09 -9.47
C LEU A 49 1.01 -10.44 -10.01
N ALA A 50 2.09 -10.43 -9.25
CA ALA A 50 3.33 -9.80 -9.67
C ALA A 50 4.55 -10.66 -9.34
N ALA A 51 5.54 -10.57 -10.21
CA ALA A 51 6.88 -11.08 -9.97
C ALA A 51 7.86 -9.91 -10.12
N GLU A 52 8.72 -9.70 -9.13
CA GLU A 52 9.72 -8.63 -9.17
C GLU A 52 11.10 -9.09 -8.73
N ARG A 53 12.11 -8.43 -9.29
CA ARG A 53 13.49 -8.47 -8.82
C ARG A 53 13.76 -7.20 -8.01
N ARG A 54 14.07 -7.38 -6.74
CA ARG A 54 14.51 -6.36 -5.79
C ARG A 54 16.03 -6.28 -5.81
N ILE A 55 16.54 -5.06 -5.88
CA ILE A 55 17.94 -4.70 -6.06
C ILE A 55 18.33 -3.78 -4.90
N ALA A 56 19.30 -4.20 -4.10
CA ALA A 56 19.83 -3.39 -3.02
C ALA A 56 20.60 -2.18 -3.58
N LEU A 57 20.24 -0.96 -3.16
CA LEU A 57 20.94 0.26 -3.56
C LEU A 57 21.89 0.78 -2.46
N GLY A 58 21.93 0.12 -1.30
CA GLY A 58 22.74 0.57 -0.17
C GLY A 58 22.59 -0.32 1.05
N LYS A 59 23.18 0.12 2.17
CA LYS A 59 23.21 -0.63 3.43
C LYS A 59 21.79 -0.89 3.96
N GLY A 60 21.55 -2.11 4.43
CA GLY A 60 20.27 -2.54 5.00
C GLY A 60 19.26 -3.09 3.98
N ALA A 61 19.48 -2.88 2.68
CA ALA A 61 18.71 -3.54 1.64
C ALA A 61 19.33 -4.90 1.26
N ARG A 62 18.53 -5.77 0.63
CA ARG A 62 18.98 -7.07 0.13
C ARG A 62 18.46 -7.34 -1.27
N ASP A 63 19.26 -8.03 -2.07
CA ASP A 63 18.80 -8.55 -3.34
C ASP A 63 17.85 -9.72 -3.12
N ALA A 64 16.70 -9.69 -3.78
CA ALA A 64 15.71 -10.75 -3.65
C ALA A 64 14.82 -10.80 -4.88
N SER A 65 14.32 -11.99 -5.19
CA SER A 65 13.18 -12.12 -6.09
C SER A 65 11.93 -12.27 -5.25
N ALA A 66 10.83 -11.66 -5.67
CA ALA A 66 9.57 -11.71 -4.94
C ALA A 66 8.40 -12.07 -5.84
N LEU A 67 7.45 -12.80 -5.27
CA LEU A 67 6.14 -13.06 -5.85
C LEU A 67 5.11 -12.41 -4.95
N LEU A 68 4.17 -11.67 -5.54
CA LEU A 68 3.18 -10.91 -4.83
C LEU A 68 1.79 -11.15 -5.42
N VAL A 69 0.79 -11.12 -4.56
CA VAL A 69 -0.60 -10.88 -4.91
C VAL A 69 -1.02 -9.61 -4.21
N THR A 70 -1.61 -8.67 -4.95
CA THR A 70 -2.13 -7.43 -4.41
C THR A 70 -3.55 -7.24 -4.88
N GLY A 71 -4.39 -6.65 -4.05
CA GLY A 71 -5.73 -6.28 -4.44
C GLY A 71 -6.31 -5.24 -3.50
N GLY A 72 -7.45 -4.69 -3.89
CA GLY A 72 -8.10 -3.66 -3.11
C GLY A 72 -9.26 -3.01 -3.85
N PHE A 73 -9.93 -2.09 -3.18
CA PHE A 73 -11.01 -1.33 -3.77
C PHE A 73 -11.10 0.05 -3.13
N GLY A 74 -11.85 0.91 -3.81
CA GLY A 74 -12.31 2.18 -3.27
C GLY A 74 -11.55 3.40 -3.81
N PRO A 75 -12.00 4.60 -3.44
CA PRO A 75 -13.10 4.87 -2.50
C PRO A 75 -14.47 4.42 -3.03
N ALA A 76 -15.19 3.59 -2.28
CA ALA A 76 -16.51 3.07 -2.63
C ALA A 76 -17.56 3.57 -1.64
N GLN A 77 -18.71 4.03 -2.13
CA GLN A 77 -19.80 4.49 -1.28
C GLN A 77 -20.54 3.28 -0.68
N LEU A 78 -20.56 3.16 0.65
CA LEU A 78 -21.28 2.08 1.34
C LEU A 78 -22.70 2.50 1.74
N LEU A 79 -22.81 3.69 2.33
CA LEU A 79 -24.05 4.32 2.77
C LEU A 79 -23.98 5.82 2.46
N PRO A 80 -25.10 6.56 2.39
CA PRO A 80 -25.04 8.02 2.21
C PRO A 80 -24.10 8.68 3.24
N GLY A 81 -23.04 9.34 2.76
CA GLY A 81 -22.05 9.97 3.64
C GLY A 81 -21.00 9.02 4.24
N LEU A 82 -20.95 7.74 3.87
CA LEU A 82 -19.93 6.80 4.32
C LEU A 82 -19.24 6.10 3.14
N GLN A 83 -17.92 6.17 3.10
CA GLN A 83 -17.07 5.55 2.08
C GLN A 83 -16.14 4.52 2.71
N ALA A 84 -15.90 3.44 1.98
CA ALA A 84 -14.89 2.45 2.33
C ALA A 84 -13.81 2.35 1.27
N GLU A 85 -12.61 2.03 1.73
CA GLU A 85 -11.53 1.57 0.89
C GLU A 85 -10.76 0.49 1.64
N ALA A 86 -10.21 -0.45 0.89
CA ALA A 86 -9.35 -1.46 1.45
C ALA A 86 -8.30 -1.89 0.45
N TYR A 87 -7.17 -2.33 0.95
CA TYR A 87 -6.21 -3.08 0.18
C TYR A 87 -5.67 -4.24 1.01
N ALA A 88 -5.23 -5.28 0.31
CA ALA A 88 -4.49 -6.38 0.88
C ALA A 88 -3.40 -6.79 -0.10
N GLN A 89 -2.29 -7.21 0.45
CA GLN A 89 -1.18 -7.79 -0.29
C GLN A 89 -0.60 -8.96 0.48
N GLY A 90 -0.03 -9.90 -0.25
CA GLY A 90 0.73 -10.98 0.34
C GLY A 90 1.69 -11.55 -0.69
N GLY A 91 2.61 -12.36 -0.22
CA GLY A 91 3.61 -12.91 -1.11
C GLY A 91 4.77 -13.55 -0.39
N MET A 92 5.85 -13.72 -1.15
CA MET A 92 7.09 -14.32 -0.70
C MET A 92 8.26 -13.49 -1.22
N VAL A 93 9.24 -13.22 -0.35
CA VAL A 93 10.48 -12.54 -0.71
C VAL A 93 11.65 -13.50 -0.53
N GLY A 94 12.45 -13.66 -1.58
CA GLY A 94 13.63 -14.53 -1.62
C GLY A 94 13.27 -16.01 -1.74
N PHE A 95 13.73 -16.69 -2.78
CA PHE A 95 13.46 -18.13 -2.97
C PHE A 95 14.21 -19.04 -1.99
N GLN A 96 15.30 -18.54 -1.39
CA GLN A 96 16.10 -19.27 -0.41
C GLN A 96 15.50 -19.16 1.00
N ALA A 97 15.30 -17.95 1.50
CA ALA A 97 14.71 -17.71 2.83
C ALA A 97 13.19 -17.93 2.88
N ARG A 98 12.51 -17.73 1.74
CA ARG A 98 11.05 -17.87 1.59
C ARG A 98 10.28 -17.03 2.60
N ASP A 99 10.66 -15.77 2.73
CA ASP A 99 10.04 -14.88 3.70
C ASP A 99 8.62 -14.53 3.23
N LEU A 100 7.64 -15.26 3.77
CA LEU A 100 6.23 -15.04 3.51
C LEU A 100 5.77 -13.76 4.19
N PHE A 101 4.94 -12.98 3.51
CA PHE A 101 4.35 -11.81 4.12
C PHE A 101 2.88 -11.63 3.75
N ALA A 102 2.16 -10.95 4.63
CA ALA A 102 0.84 -10.40 4.38
C ALA A 102 0.79 -8.98 4.95
N ASP A 103 0.09 -8.08 4.29
CA ASP A 103 -0.18 -6.71 4.74
C ASP A 103 -1.55 -6.27 4.21
N GLY A 104 -2.24 -5.43 4.95
CA GLY A 104 -3.51 -4.90 4.50
C GLY A 104 -4.02 -3.78 5.39
N LYS A 105 -4.96 -3.02 4.83
CA LYS A 105 -5.66 -1.94 5.51
C LYS A 105 -7.07 -1.82 4.99
N MET A 106 -8.00 -1.47 5.87
CA MET A 106 -9.34 -1.00 5.53
C MET A 106 -9.62 0.30 6.26
N SER A 107 -10.23 1.26 5.56
CA SER A 107 -10.66 2.54 6.11
C SER A 107 -12.14 2.76 5.84
N LEU A 108 -12.82 3.34 6.83
CA LEU A 108 -14.20 3.83 6.73
C LEU A 108 -14.18 5.33 7.01
N LEU A 109 -14.63 6.13 6.06
CA LEU A 109 -14.48 7.59 6.07
C LEU A 109 -15.80 8.29 5.70
N SER A 110 -16.15 9.30 6.47
CA SER A 110 -17.25 10.23 6.19
C SER A 110 -16.69 11.60 5.78
N PRO A 111 -17.19 12.22 4.70
CA PRO A 111 -16.81 13.58 4.36
C PRO A 111 -17.37 14.58 5.37
N VAL A 112 -16.59 15.61 5.66
CA VAL A 112 -17.04 16.75 6.48
C VAL A 112 -17.60 17.82 5.54
N ARG A 113 -18.86 18.20 5.75
CA ARG A 113 -19.59 19.13 4.87
C ARG A 113 -18.80 20.42 4.65
N ASN A 114 -18.76 20.90 3.41
CA ASN A 114 -18.10 22.14 3.01
C ASN A 114 -16.59 22.20 3.32
N THR A 115 -15.92 21.05 3.46
CA THR A 115 -14.47 21.00 3.68
C THR A 115 -13.81 19.94 2.78
N PRO A 116 -12.50 20.03 2.54
CA PRO A 116 -11.73 18.97 1.87
C PRO A 116 -11.41 17.78 2.79
N LEU A 117 -12.01 17.71 3.98
CA LEU A 117 -11.71 16.71 5.00
C LEU A 117 -12.64 15.49 4.92
N LYS A 118 -12.09 14.33 5.23
CA LYS A 118 -12.82 13.12 5.60
C LYS A 118 -12.32 12.61 6.94
N LEU A 119 -13.23 12.11 7.76
CA LEU A 119 -12.95 11.60 9.09
C LEU A 119 -13.51 10.19 9.23
N GLY A 120 -12.83 9.34 9.99
CA GLY A 120 -13.38 8.05 10.36
C GLY A 120 -12.33 7.19 11.05
N GLY A 121 -12.27 5.92 10.69
CA GLY A 121 -11.38 4.96 11.33
C GLY A 121 -10.81 3.96 10.34
N SER A 122 -9.72 3.33 10.76
CA SER A 122 -9.06 2.29 9.98
C SER A 122 -8.64 1.10 10.84
N ILE A 123 -8.51 -0.04 10.19
CA ILE A 123 -7.82 -1.22 10.69
C ILE A 123 -6.70 -1.54 9.71
N SER A 124 -5.50 -1.77 10.21
CA SER A 124 -4.35 -2.15 9.39
C SER A 124 -3.55 -3.22 10.07
N GLY A 125 -2.88 -4.06 9.31
CA GLY A 125 -2.04 -5.08 9.88
C GLY A 125 -1.15 -5.73 8.87
N GLY A 126 -0.09 -6.36 9.37
CA GLY A 126 0.85 -7.08 8.54
C GLY A 126 1.57 -8.15 9.34
N ALA A 127 2.04 -9.17 8.64
CA ALA A 127 2.75 -10.31 9.19
C ALA A 127 3.89 -10.72 8.26
N GLN A 128 5.02 -11.05 8.87
CA GLN A 128 6.24 -11.62 8.30
C GLN A 128 6.79 -12.64 9.31
N PRO A 129 7.75 -13.50 8.94
CA PRO A 129 8.32 -14.44 9.89
C PRO A 129 8.88 -13.67 11.10
N ALA A 130 8.44 -14.06 12.30
CA ALA A 130 8.77 -13.44 13.59
C ALA A 130 8.26 -12.01 13.84
N VAL A 131 7.57 -11.37 12.89
CA VAL A 131 7.12 -9.98 13.02
C VAL A 131 5.69 -9.82 12.52
N GLU A 132 4.77 -9.51 13.43
CA GLU A 132 3.37 -9.28 13.12
C GLU A 132 2.81 -8.11 13.92
N ARG A 133 1.77 -7.47 13.36
CA ARG A 133 1.09 -6.35 13.98
C ARG A 133 -0.33 -6.17 13.44
N LEU A 134 -1.24 -5.81 14.33
CA LEU A 134 -2.59 -5.34 14.01
C LEU A 134 -2.87 -4.03 14.76
N ASP A 135 -3.35 -3.04 14.03
CA ASP A 135 -3.66 -1.70 14.51
C ASP A 135 -5.09 -1.31 14.18
N ILE A 136 -5.70 -0.54 15.07
CA ILE A 136 -6.95 0.18 14.82
C ILE A 136 -6.79 1.64 15.21
N GLY A 137 -7.58 2.53 14.63
CA GLY A 137 -7.69 3.87 15.17
C GLY A 137 -8.29 4.90 14.22
N PRO A 138 -8.44 6.15 14.70
CA PRO A 138 -9.00 7.24 13.92
C PRO A 138 -8.12 7.59 12.74
N GLU A 139 -8.76 7.96 11.62
CA GLU A 139 -8.12 8.45 10.41
C GLU A 139 -8.74 9.78 9.98
N VAL A 140 -7.88 10.73 9.63
CA VAL A 140 -8.23 12.00 9.00
C VAL A 140 -7.59 12.04 7.62
N ARG A 141 -8.37 12.40 6.60
CA ARG A 141 -7.86 12.59 5.25
C ARG A 141 -8.18 13.97 4.74
N LEU A 142 -7.15 14.65 4.23
CA LEU A 142 -7.23 15.97 3.63
C LEU A 142 -6.92 15.88 2.14
N ARG A 143 -7.84 16.34 1.30
CA ARG A 143 -7.52 16.65 -0.11
C ARG A 143 -6.72 17.95 -0.18
N LEU A 144 -5.54 17.91 -0.76
CA LEU A 144 -4.69 19.10 -0.90
C LEU A 144 -5.20 19.97 -2.05
N PRO A 145 -5.23 21.31 -1.90
CA PRO A 145 -5.74 22.23 -2.91
C PRO A 145 -4.71 22.49 -4.02
N LEU A 146 -4.27 21.44 -4.71
CA LEU A 146 -3.34 21.55 -5.85
C LEU A 146 -4.13 21.55 -7.17
N PRO A 147 -4.04 22.59 -8.03
CA PRO A 147 -4.89 22.73 -9.21
C PRO A 147 -4.72 21.66 -10.29
N ARG A 148 -3.53 21.07 -10.39
CA ARG A 148 -3.14 20.15 -11.48
C ARG A 148 -2.84 18.73 -11.02
N ILE A 149 -2.84 18.48 -9.72
CA ILE A 149 -2.42 17.20 -9.14
C ILE A 149 -3.45 16.80 -8.10
N ALA A 150 -4.01 15.60 -8.26
CA ALA A 150 -4.88 15.04 -7.25
C ALA A 150 -4.02 14.53 -6.09
N ALA A 151 -3.75 15.40 -5.11
CA ALA A 151 -2.94 15.06 -3.94
C ALA A 151 -3.78 14.95 -2.67
N ARG A 152 -3.39 14.01 -1.80
CA ARG A 152 -4.03 13.74 -0.52
C ARG A 152 -3.00 13.50 0.57
N MET A 153 -3.34 13.94 1.77
CA MET A 153 -2.65 13.62 3.00
C MET A 153 -3.60 12.81 3.89
N SER A 154 -3.11 11.72 4.47
CA SER A 154 -3.85 10.94 5.47
C SER A 154 -3.03 10.90 6.75
N LEU A 155 -3.69 11.15 7.87
CA LEU A 155 -3.16 11.09 9.23
C LEU A 155 -3.94 10.02 9.98
N GLU A 156 -3.24 9.06 10.56
CA GLU A 156 -3.84 7.95 11.29
C GLU A 156 -3.17 7.79 12.65
N TRP A 157 -3.98 7.57 13.69
CA TRP A 157 -3.47 7.00 14.93
C TRP A 157 -3.54 5.49 14.82
N ARG A 158 -2.40 4.81 14.94
CA ARG A 158 -2.31 3.36 14.92
C ARG A 158 -2.20 2.86 16.35
N GLU A 159 -3.33 2.50 16.95
CA GLU A 159 -3.36 1.82 18.24
C GLU A 159 -3.11 0.34 18.03
N ARG A 160 -1.98 -0.18 18.51
CA ARG A 160 -1.62 -1.59 18.35
C ARG A 160 -2.44 -2.45 19.29
N VAL A 161 -3.27 -3.31 18.72
CA VAL A 161 -4.15 -4.22 19.46
C VAL A 161 -3.66 -5.67 19.46
N ALA A 162 -2.80 -6.05 18.50
CA ALA A 162 -2.15 -7.36 18.49
C ALA A 162 -0.76 -7.31 17.83
N GLY A 163 0.05 -8.34 18.10
CA GLY A 163 1.41 -8.48 17.60
C GLY A 163 2.43 -7.61 18.35
N ARG A 164 3.68 -7.67 17.91
CA ARG A 164 4.83 -7.07 18.60
C ARG A 164 5.78 -6.31 17.70
N ALA A 165 5.44 -6.11 16.42
CA ALA A 165 6.29 -5.35 15.51
C ALA A 165 6.47 -3.91 16.00
N ALA A 166 7.72 -3.44 15.98
CA ALA A 166 8.08 -2.04 16.27
C ALA A 166 7.73 -1.13 15.08
N PRO A 167 7.48 0.18 15.28
CA PRO A 167 7.39 0.89 16.58
C PRO A 167 6.14 0.50 17.39
N GLY A 168 5.89 1.14 18.54
CA GLY A 168 4.64 0.96 19.29
C GLY A 168 3.43 1.63 18.63
N SER A 169 2.37 1.89 19.41
CA SER A 169 1.25 2.74 18.99
C SER A 169 1.75 4.16 18.67
N GLY A 170 1.17 4.82 17.68
CA GLY A 170 1.61 6.15 17.29
C GLY A 170 0.96 6.72 16.04
N LEU A 171 1.33 7.97 15.73
CA LEU A 171 0.86 8.68 14.54
C LEU A 171 1.60 8.18 13.29
N ALA A 172 0.86 7.91 12.22
CA ALA A 172 1.42 7.73 10.89
C ALA A 172 0.80 8.74 9.91
N MET A 173 1.62 9.14 8.94
CA MET A 173 1.24 10.09 7.90
C MET A 173 1.55 9.49 6.53
N THR A 174 0.57 9.55 5.63
CA THR A 174 0.71 9.13 4.24
C THR A 174 0.42 10.29 3.31
N LEU A 175 1.33 10.54 2.37
CA LEU A 175 1.17 11.50 1.28
C LEU A 175 1.05 10.74 -0.04
N GLY A 176 0.04 11.06 -0.84
CA GLY A 176 -0.18 10.45 -2.14
C GLY A 176 -0.59 11.49 -3.17
N ALA A 177 -0.22 11.27 -4.42
CA ALA A 177 -0.54 12.14 -5.55
C ALA A 177 -0.76 11.29 -6.81
N ASP A 178 -1.82 11.60 -7.56
CA ASP A 178 -2.14 10.94 -8.83
C ASP A 178 -1.91 11.93 -10.00
N PHE A 179 -1.35 11.44 -11.11
CA PHE A 179 -0.89 12.21 -12.29
C PHE A 179 -1.32 11.57 -13.61
#